data_AF-A0A9E3JCU8-F1
#
_entry.id   AF-A0A9E3JCU8-F1
#
_cell.length_a   1.000
_cell.length_b   1.000
_cell.length_c   1.000
_cell.angle_alpha   90.00
_cell.angle_beta   90.00
_cell.angle_gamma   90.00
#
_symmetry.space_group_name_H-M   'P 1'
#
loop_
_entity.id
_entity.type
_entity.pdbx_description
1 polymer ?
#
loop_
_entity_poly.entity_id
_entity_poly.type
_entity_poly.pdbx_seq_one_letter_code
_entity_poly.pdbx_strand_id
1 'polypeptide(L)'
;DPHFTRNIALYTAELADDLARGGHPDESAAAGLRVLELLGEVQSSRIQTMLAGTARVLLPHRRAAGVSAFLERHASTPRTA
;
A
#
# COMPACT_ATOMS: atom_id res chain seq x y z
N ASP A 1 -4.32 -17.88 9.78
CA ASP A 1 -3.44 -18.61 8.86
C ASP A 1 -2.59 -17.59 8.10
N PRO A 2 -1.25 -17.60 8.26
CA PRO A 2 -0.35 -16.67 7.57
C PRO A 2 -0.48 -16.67 6.04
N HIS A 3 -0.86 -17.78 5.42
CA HIS A 3 -1.11 -17.82 3.98
C HIS A 3 -2.35 -17.03 3.59
N PHE A 4 -3.41 -17.11 4.39
CA PHE A 4 -4.64 -16.36 4.16
C PHE A 4 -4.41 -14.85 4.31
N THR A 5 -3.72 -14.42 5.37
CA THR A 5 -3.34 -13.02 5.57
C THR A 5 -2.48 -12.50 4.42
N ARG A 6 -1.50 -13.29 3.95
CA ARG A 6 -0.67 -12.92 2.80
C ARG A 6 -1.49 -12.77 1.51
N ASN A 7 -2.44 -13.66 1.25
CA ASN A 7 -3.27 -13.57 0.04
C ASN A 7 -4.20 -12.34 0.09
N ILE A 8 -4.81 -12.04 1.24
CA ILE A 8 -5.59 -10.81 1.40
C ILE A 8 -4.70 -9.59 1.14
N ALA A 9 -3.48 -9.56 1.71
CA ALA A 9 -2.55 -8.46 1.53
C ALA A 9 -2.14 -8.30 0.05
N LEU A 10 -1.92 -9.41 -0.66
CA LEU A 10 -1.60 -9.39 -2.08
C LEU A 10 -2.74 -8.79 -2.91
N TYR A 11 -3.96 -9.31 -2.79
CA TYR A 11 -5.11 -8.81 -3.57
C TYR A 11 -5.45 -7.36 -3.21
N THR A 12 -5.25 -6.96 -1.96
CA THR A 12 -5.44 -5.57 -1.53
C THR A 12 -4.36 -4.64 -2.11
N ALA A 13 -3.14 -5.13 -2.28
CA ALA A 13 -2.07 -4.37 -2.95
C ALA A 13 -2.28 -4.24 -4.46
N GLU A 14 -2.82 -5.27 -5.12
CA GLU A 14 -3.22 -5.21 -6.54
C GLU A 14 -4.32 -4.16 -6.72
N LEU A 15 -5.35 -4.19 -5.86
CA LEU A 15 -6.41 -3.18 -5.83
C LEU A 15 -5.86 -1.75 -5.63
N ALA A 16 -4.90 -1.56 -4.72
CA ALA A 16 -4.32 -0.25 -4.47
C ALA A 16 -3.57 0.30 -5.70
N ASP A 17 -2.81 -0.52 -6.43
CA ASP A 17 -2.11 -0.11 -7.66
C ASP A 17 -3.12 0.20 -8.78
N ASP A 18 -4.14 -0.62 -8.95
CA ASP A 18 -5.19 -0.42 -9.96
C ASP A 18 -5.96 0.89 -9.71
N LEU A 19 -6.35 1.17 -8.47
CA LEU A 19 -7.00 2.43 -8.08
C LEU A 19 -6.09 3.64 -8.33
N ALA A 20 -4.79 3.54 -7.99
CA ALA A 20 -3.85 4.63 -8.23
C ALA A 20 -3.74 4.96 -9.72
N ARG A 21 -3.61 3.93 -10.57
CA ARG A 21 -3.54 4.09 -12.03
C ARG A 21 -4.87 4.52 -12.64
N GLY A 22 -5.99 4.15 -12.01
CA GLY A 22 -7.34 4.56 -12.38
C GLY A 22 -7.70 5.99 -11.99
N GLY A 23 -6.84 6.71 -11.25
CA GLY A 23 -7.12 8.09 -10.83
C GLY A 23 -8.00 8.18 -9.58
N HIS A 24 -7.99 7.15 -8.75
CA HIS A 24 -8.71 7.04 -7.47
C HIS A 24 -7.72 7.12 -6.28
N PRO A 25 -7.11 8.30 -6.03
CA PRO A 25 -5.99 8.41 -5.08
C PRO A 25 -6.40 8.16 -3.63
N ASP A 26 -7.60 8.57 -3.22
CA ASP A 26 -8.07 8.38 -1.84
C ASP A 26 -8.40 6.91 -1.56
N GLU A 27 -9.09 6.23 -2.49
CA GLU A 27 -9.38 4.80 -2.38
C GLU A 27 -8.10 3.96 -2.44
N SER A 28 -7.16 4.32 -3.31
CA SER A 28 -5.85 3.69 -3.38
C SER A 28 -5.08 3.83 -2.06
N ALA A 29 -5.07 5.01 -1.46
CA ALA A 29 -4.40 5.25 -0.19
C ALA A 29 -5.05 4.45 0.96
N ALA A 30 -6.39 4.36 0.99
CA ALA A 30 -7.10 3.55 1.97
C ALA A 30 -6.76 2.05 1.84
N ALA A 31 -6.73 1.52 0.61
CA ALA A 31 -6.30 0.16 0.35
C ALA A 31 -4.83 -0.05 0.77
N GLY A 32 -3.94 0.88 0.43
CA GLY A 32 -2.52 0.83 0.81
C GLY A 32 -2.29 0.80 2.32
N LEU A 33 -3.05 1.59 3.10
CA LEU A 33 -3.02 1.54 4.57
C LEU A 33 -3.43 0.18 5.09
N ARG A 34 -4.47 -0.44 4.51
CA ARG A 34 -4.89 -1.79 4.88
C ARG A 34 -3.80 -2.84 4.59
N VAL A 35 -3.07 -2.71 3.49
CA VAL A 35 -1.92 -3.59 3.21
C VAL A 35 -0.85 -3.45 4.29
N LEU A 36 -0.52 -2.23 4.72
CA LEU A 36 0.48 -1.98 5.76
C LEU A 36 0.09 -2.60 7.11
N GLU A 37 -1.20 -2.64 7.45
CA GLU A 37 -1.69 -3.36 8.62
C GLU A 37 -1.45 -4.87 8.50
N LEU A 38 -1.81 -5.46 7.35
CA LEU A 38 -1.65 -6.89 7.10
C LEU A 38 -0.18 -7.32 7.06
N LEU A 39 0.72 -6.47 6.56
CA LEU A 39 2.16 -6.69 6.59
C LEU A 39 2.76 -6.64 8.01
N GLY A 40 2.04 -6.10 9.00
CA GLY A 40 2.40 -6.24 10.41
C GLY A 40 2.35 -7.70 10.90
N GLU A 41 1.62 -8.57 10.19
CA GLU A 41 1.46 -9.98 10.54
C GLU A 41 2.28 -10.92 9.65
N VAL A 42 2.65 -10.49 8.44
CA VAL A 42 3.36 -11.33 7.46
C VAL A 42 4.46 -10.58 6.72
N GLN A 43 5.58 -11.26 6.47
CA GLN A 43 6.67 -10.72 5.64
C GLN A 43 6.46 -11.07 4.16
N SER A 44 6.56 -10.07 3.27
CA SER A 44 6.42 -10.24 1.81
C SER A 44 7.10 -9.11 1.02
N SER A 45 8.23 -9.40 0.37
CA SER A 45 8.98 -8.45 -0.45
C SER A 45 8.22 -8.03 -1.72
N ARG A 46 7.43 -8.94 -2.31
CA ARG A 46 6.57 -8.63 -3.47
C ARG A 46 5.57 -7.53 -3.15
N ILE A 47 4.87 -7.66 -2.02
CA ILE A 47 3.85 -6.68 -1.61
C ILE A 47 4.51 -5.34 -1.27
N GLN A 48 5.67 -5.34 -0.61
CA GLN A 48 6.44 -4.11 -0.37
C GLN A 48 6.84 -3.41 -1.68
N THR A 49 7.27 -4.18 -2.69
CA THR A 49 7.62 -3.65 -4.02
C THR A 49 6.40 -3.02 -4.70
N MET A 50 5.23 -3.66 -4.62
CA MET A 50 3.98 -3.11 -5.15
C MET A 50 3.61 -1.79 -4.46
N LEU A 51 3.65 -1.74 -3.13
CA LEU A 51 3.37 -0.50 -2.38
C LEU A 51 4.33 0.63 -2.72
N ALA A 52 5.61 0.32 -2.96
CA ALA A 52 6.57 1.33 -3.42
C ALA A 52 6.21 1.86 -4.82
N GLY A 53 5.63 1.03 -5.69
CA GLY A 53 5.05 1.46 -6.97
C GLY A 53 3.85 2.38 -6.77
N THR A 54 2.86 1.94 -5.98
CA THR A 54 1.65 2.71 -5.66
C THR A 54 1.99 4.07 -5.04
N ALA A 55 2.89 4.10 -4.06
CA ALA A 55 3.33 5.33 -3.41
C ALA A 55 3.92 6.35 -4.41
N ARG A 56 4.69 5.89 -5.40
CA ARG A 56 5.23 6.77 -6.46
C ARG A 56 4.13 7.37 -7.33
N VAL A 57 3.10 6.59 -7.68
CA VAL A 57 1.95 7.07 -8.45
C VAL A 57 1.16 8.12 -7.66
N LEU A 58 1.05 7.95 -6.33
CA LEU A 58 0.29 8.86 -5.48
C LEU A 58 1.04 10.14 -5.06
N LEU A 59 2.35 10.26 -5.29
CA LEU A 59 3.15 11.44 -4.93
C LEU A 59 2.56 12.79 -5.40
N PRO A 60 2.01 12.92 -6.63
CA PRO A 60 1.35 14.16 -7.07
C PRO A 60 0.12 14.53 -6.22
N HIS A 61 -0.53 13.55 -5.59
CA HIS A 61 -1.74 13.70 -4.79
C HIS A 61 -1.47 13.86 -3.28
N ARG A 62 -0.21 14.01 -2.86
CA ARG A 62 0.22 14.04 -1.43
C ARG A 62 -0.49 15.04 -0.51
N ARG A 63 -1.21 16.03 -1.06
CA ARG A 63 -1.99 17.00 -0.27
C ARG A 63 -3.37 16.49 0.13
N ALA A 64 -3.88 15.43 -0.50
CA ALA A 64 -5.09 14.77 -0.06
C ALA A 64 -4.82 14.05 1.27
N ALA A 65 -5.71 14.23 2.26
CA ALA A 65 -5.47 13.78 3.62
C ALA A 65 -5.22 12.27 3.72
N GLY A 66 -5.99 11.45 2.98
CA GLY A 66 -5.80 10.00 2.94
C GLY A 66 -4.46 9.61 2.34
N VAL A 67 -4.05 10.27 1.26
CA VAL A 67 -2.77 10.04 0.58
C VAL A 67 -1.58 10.40 1.46
N SER A 68 -1.61 11.54 2.16
CA SER A 68 -0.52 11.94 3.07
C SER A 68 -0.30 10.89 4.14
N ALA A 69 -1.37 10.42 4.79
CA ALA A 69 -1.30 9.40 5.83
C ALA A 69 -0.70 8.08 5.32
N PHE A 70 -1.11 7.64 4.12
CA PHE A 70 -0.52 6.46 3.49
C PHE A 70 0.97 6.63 3.21
N LEU A 71 1.38 7.76 2.61
CA LEU A 71 2.77 8.03 2.25
C LEU A 71 3.68 8.11 3.48
N GLU A 72 3.22 8.75 4.56
CA GLU A 72 3.94 8.85 5.83
C GLU A 72 4.16 7.48 6.48
N ARG A 73 3.11 6.65 6.52
CA ARG A 73 3.19 5.31 7.10
C ARG A 73 4.06 4.37 6.26
N HIS A 74 3.93 4.43 4.94
CA HIS A 74 4.78 3.67 4.02
C HIS A 74 6.26 4.06 4.17
N ALA A 75 6.57 5.35 4.29
CA ALA A 75 7.95 5.83 4.51
C ALA A 75 8.53 5.38 5.86
N SER A 76 7.68 5.20 6.87
CA SER A 76 8.07 4.73 8.21
C SER A 76 8.20 3.20 8.31
N THR A 77 7.78 2.46 7.27
CA THR A 77 7.87 1.01 7.26
C THR A 77 9.32 0.60 6.95
N PRO A 78 9.93 -0.30 7.74
CA PRO A 78 11.30 -0.75 7.49
C PRO A 78 11.40 -1.29 6.06
N ARG A 79 12.30 -0.71 5.27
CA ARG A 79 12.63 -1.26 3.96
C ARG A 79 13.47 -2.50 4.21
N THR A 80 12.91 -3.67 3.96
CA THR A 80 13.68 -4.92 4.02
C THR A 80 14.78 -4.80 2.95
N ALA A 81 16.05 -4.86 3.39
CA ALA A 81 17.23 -4.68 2.54
C ALA A 81 17.36 -5.77 1.47
#